data_AF-A0A8F1MCS7-F1
#
_entry.id   AF-A0A8F1MCS7-F1
#
_cell.length_a   1.000
_cell.length_b   1.000
_cell.length_c   1.000
_cell.angle_alpha   90.00
_cell.angle_beta   90.00
_cell.angle_gamma   90.00
#
_symmetry.space_group_name_H-M   'P 1'
#
loop_
_entity.id
_entity.type
_entity.pdbx_description
1 polymer ?
#
loop_
_entity_poly.entity_id
_entity_poly.type
_entity_poly.pdbx_seq_one_letter_code
_entity_poly.pdbx_strand_id
1 'polypeptide(L)'
;MSVLTLAVLAIIIFLSRHELVKARKICLHADLWLLFLLLPFPNYRVLRWRRNDFLVFNREKIPRIHHISRLEQTRIALELNLVNHIFPSGGVRGISYTTWRMHKLGVSSARSTFAQVIRYVTGFLALLVLLVIAVLALAIDGKVNRYIVDASFLLIIV
;
A
#
# COMPACT_ATOMS: atom_id res chain seq x y z
N MET A 1 3.16 -2.34 -18.98
CA MET A 1 3.41 -0.89 -19.06
C MET A 1 2.88 -0.43 -20.41
N SER A 2 1.99 0.54 -20.45
CA SER A 2 1.52 1.09 -21.72
C SER A 2 2.56 2.08 -22.25
N VAL A 3 2.62 2.28 -23.57
CA VAL A 3 3.47 3.30 -24.21
C VAL A 3 3.16 4.68 -23.64
N LEU A 4 1.90 4.94 -23.30
CA LEU A 4 1.46 6.16 -22.63
C LEU A 4 2.10 6.33 -21.24
N THR A 5 2.22 5.26 -20.45
CA THR A 5 2.84 5.32 -19.11
C THR A 5 4.33 5.63 -19.21
N LEU A 6 5.01 5.12 -20.23
CA LEU A 6 6.42 5.43 -20.52
C LEU A 6 6.60 6.89 -20.96
N ALA A 7 5.73 7.40 -21.83
CA ALA A 7 5.77 8.79 -22.28
C ALA A 7 5.55 9.77 -21.11
N VAL A 8 4.52 9.51 -20.27
CA VAL A 8 4.26 10.32 -19.08
C VAL A 8 5.43 10.27 -18.11
N LEU A 9 6.02 9.08 -17.88
CA LEU A 9 7.19 8.93 -17.02
C LEU A 9 8.39 9.75 -17.55
N ALA A 10 8.65 9.72 -18.86
CA ALA A 10 9.74 10.49 -19.47
C ALA A 10 9.53 12.00 -19.31
N ILE A 11 8.29 12.47 -19.49
CA ILE A 11 7.91 13.88 -19.29
C ILE A 11 8.13 14.29 -17.83
N ILE A 12 7.69 13.48 -16.87
CA ILE A 12 7.89 13.74 -15.43
C ILE A 12 9.38 13.81 -15.10
N ILE A 13 10.19 12.86 -15.59
CA ILE A 13 11.63 12.86 -15.35
C ILE A 13 12.28 14.12 -15.92
N PHE A 14 11.88 14.54 -17.13
CA PHE A 14 12.43 15.74 -17.76
C PHE A 14 12.05 17.02 -17.00
N LEU A 15 10.80 17.15 -16.56
CA LEU A 15 10.32 18.29 -15.76
C LEU A 15 10.99 18.33 -14.38
N SER A 16 11.11 17.18 -13.71
CA SER A 16 11.68 17.06 -12.37
C SER A 16 13.20 16.93 -12.33
N ARG A 17 13.91 17.03 -13.47
CA ARG A 17 15.37 16.86 -13.54
C ARG A 17 16.15 17.73 -12.55
N HIS A 18 15.69 18.95 -12.32
CA HIS A 18 16.33 19.89 -11.38
C HIS A 18 16.13 19.46 -9.93
N GLU A 19 14.94 18.98 -9.58
CA GLU A 19 14.65 18.38 -8.27
C GLU A 19 15.46 17.10 -8.05
N LEU A 20 15.67 16.28 -9.08
CA LEU A 20 16.49 15.07 -8.99
C LEU A 20 17.95 15.38 -8.65
N VAL A 21 18.52 16.45 -9.24
CA VAL A 21 19.89 16.89 -8.92
C VAL A 21 19.98 17.43 -7.49
N LYS A 22 18.95 18.14 -7.03
CA LYS A 22 18.87 18.65 -5.65
C LYS A 22 18.72 17.51 -4.64
N ALA A 23 17.84 16.55 -4.92
CA ALA A 23 17.63 15.36 -4.11
C ALA A 23 18.91 14.51 -4.00
N ARG A 24 19.70 14.40 -5.07
CA ARG A 24 21.00 13.71 -5.02
C ARG A 24 21.95 14.34 -4.01
N LYS A 25 22.05 15.67 -3.98
CA LYS A 25 22.91 16.39 -3.03
C LYS A 25 22.45 16.21 -1.57
N ILE A 26 21.13 16.20 -1.34
CA ILE A 26 20.53 16.01 -0.01
C ILE A 26 20.67 14.55 0.46
N CYS A 27 20.50 13.58 -0.45
CA CYS A 27 20.64 12.15 -0.14
C CYS A 27 22.06 11.80 0.35
N LEU A 28 23.08 12.46 -0.19
CA LEU A 28 24.48 12.32 0.26
C LEU A 28 24.73 12.88 1.67
N HIS A 29 23.88 13.79 2.15
CA HIS A 29 23.96 14.37 3.50
C HIS A 29 22.85 13.84 4.42
N ALA A 30 22.12 12.81 4.00
CA ALA A 30 21.03 12.27 4.78
C ALA A 30 21.56 11.57 6.02
N ASP A 31 20.97 11.91 7.16
CA ASP A 31 21.37 11.35 8.45
C ASP A 31 21.04 9.86 8.50
N LEU A 32 22.08 9.02 8.62
CA LEU A 32 21.94 7.56 8.67
C LEU A 32 21.10 7.11 9.86
N TRP A 33 21.05 7.91 10.93
CA TRP A 33 20.22 7.65 12.10
C TRP A 33 18.72 7.79 11.80
N LEU A 34 18.33 8.85 11.09
CA LEU A 34 16.95 9.05 10.63
C LEU A 34 16.53 7.95 9.64
N LEU A 35 17.47 7.50 8.79
CA LEU A 35 17.23 6.39 7.87
C LEU A 35 16.99 5.07 8.63
N PHE A 36 17.75 4.82 9.69
CA PHE A 36 17.54 3.65 10.55
C PHE A 36 16.18 3.70 11.26
N LEU A 37 15.76 4.89 11.71
CA LEU A 37 14.45 5.12 12.31
C LEU A 37 13.28 4.90 11.33
N LEU A 38 13.54 4.89 10.02
CA LEU A 38 12.54 4.53 9.00
C LEU A 38 12.37 3.01 8.83
N LEU A 39 13.34 2.18 9.22
CA LEU A 39 13.24 0.71 9.10
C LEU A 39 12.08 0.03 9.88
N PRO A 40 11.61 0.52 11.05
CA PRO A 40 10.46 -0.08 11.73
C PRO A 40 9.15 0.12 10.96
N PHE A 41 9.01 1.18 10.17
CA PHE A 41 7.76 1.53 9.50
C PHE A 41 7.32 0.50 8.45
N PRO A 42 8.20 0.04 7.53
CA PRO A 42 7.90 -1.06 6.62
C PRO A 42 7.53 -2.37 7.36
N ASN A 43 8.26 -2.69 8.43
CA ASN A 43 8.03 -3.90 9.23
C ASN A 43 6.67 -3.89 9.93
N TYR A 44 6.21 -2.72 10.39
CA TYR A 44 4.87 -2.55 10.95
C TYR A 44 3.75 -2.81 9.92
N ARG A 45 3.94 -2.41 8.65
CA ARG A 45 2.97 -2.68 7.58
C ARG A 45 2.85 -4.18 7.30
N VAL A 46 3.97 -4.90 7.29
CA VAL A 46 4.01 -6.37 7.14
C VAL A 46 3.29 -7.07 8.29
N LEU A 47 3.47 -6.58 9.53
CA LEU A 47 2.82 -7.15 10.72
C LEU A 47 1.29 -6.94 10.72
N ARG A 48 0.81 -5.79 10.23
CA ARG A 48 -0.63 -5.54 10.03
C ARG A 48 -1.22 -6.42 8.94
N TRP A 49 -0.49 -6.63 7.85
CA TRP A 49 -0.88 -7.53 6.77
C TRP A 49 -1.11 -8.96 7.30
N ARG A 50 -0.17 -9.45 8.12
CA ARG A 50 -0.27 -10.73 8.83
C ARG A 50 -1.53 -10.85 9.69
N ARG A 51 -1.98 -9.77 10.34
CA ARG A 51 -3.19 -9.81 11.18
C ARG A 51 -4.47 -9.70 10.36
N ASN A 52 -4.57 -8.77 9.41
CA ASN A 52 -5.84 -8.48 8.75
C ASN A 52 -6.22 -9.53 7.70
N ASP A 53 -5.28 -10.01 6.89
CA ASP A 53 -5.61 -10.91 5.78
C ASP A 53 -5.82 -12.35 6.22
N PHE A 54 -4.98 -12.84 7.13
CA PHE A 54 -5.21 -14.15 7.73
C PHE A 54 -6.52 -14.20 8.52
N LEU A 55 -6.99 -13.08 9.11
CA LEU A 55 -8.30 -13.04 9.75
C LEU A 55 -9.47 -13.16 8.76
N VAL A 56 -9.37 -12.53 7.58
CA VAL A 56 -10.36 -12.71 6.49
C VAL A 56 -10.41 -14.17 6.06
N PHE A 57 -9.25 -14.81 5.87
CA PHE A 57 -9.17 -16.23 5.51
C PHE A 57 -9.57 -17.20 6.65
N ASN A 58 -9.32 -16.84 7.92
CA ASN A 58 -9.71 -17.67 9.08
C ASN A 58 -11.22 -17.64 9.31
N ARG A 59 -11.90 -16.51 9.03
CA ARG A 59 -13.36 -16.40 9.17
C ARG A 59 -14.11 -17.27 8.16
N GLU A 60 -13.51 -17.60 7.02
CA GLU A 60 -14.07 -18.51 6.02
C GLU A 60 -13.91 -20.01 6.36
N LYS A 61 -13.53 -20.36 7.60
CA LYS A 61 -13.40 -21.75 8.10
C LYS A 61 -12.62 -22.68 7.15
N ILE A 62 -11.44 -22.26 6.72
CA ILE A 62 -10.61 -23.07 5.82
C ILE A 62 -9.80 -24.09 6.66
N PRO A 63 -10.07 -25.41 6.55
CA PRO A 63 -9.57 -26.41 7.48
C PRO A 63 -8.04 -26.65 7.45
N ARG A 64 -7.29 -26.04 6.52
CA ARG A 64 -5.83 -26.21 6.37
C ARG A 64 -4.98 -24.99 6.74
N ILE A 65 -5.57 -23.83 7.01
CA ILE A 65 -4.80 -22.58 7.25
C ILE A 65 -4.30 -22.48 8.71
N HIS A 66 -4.85 -23.28 9.62
CA HIS A 66 -4.47 -23.28 11.05
C HIS A 66 -3.01 -23.65 11.34
N HIS A 67 -2.28 -24.23 10.38
CA HIS A 67 -0.92 -24.77 10.60
C HIS A 67 0.18 -23.98 9.88
N ILE A 68 -0.07 -22.75 9.44
CA ILE A 68 0.99 -21.93 8.82
C ILE A 68 1.79 -21.23 9.92
N SER A 69 3.06 -21.60 10.06
CA SER A 69 4.01 -20.99 11.01
C SER A 69 4.04 -19.47 10.83
N ARG A 70 4.20 -18.75 11.95
CA ARG A 70 4.29 -17.27 11.97
C ARG A 70 5.36 -16.73 11.03
N LEU A 71 6.43 -17.50 10.80
CA LEU A 71 7.51 -17.14 9.88
C LEU A 71 7.06 -17.24 8.41
N GLU A 72 6.31 -18.28 8.05
CA GLU A 72 5.78 -18.44 6.69
C GLU A 72 4.75 -17.36 6.36
N GLN A 73 3.94 -16.94 7.33
CA GLN A 73 3.02 -15.82 7.15
C GLN A 73 3.77 -14.50 6.88
N THR A 74 4.84 -14.24 7.64
CA THR A 74 5.68 -13.05 7.44
C THR A 74 6.40 -13.09 6.10
N ARG A 75 6.89 -14.26 5.67
CA ARG A 75 7.51 -14.46 4.35
C ARG A 75 6.52 -14.13 3.23
N ILE A 76 5.31 -14.69 3.27
CA ILE A 76 4.28 -14.42 2.26
C ILE A 76 3.90 -12.93 2.23
N ALA A 77 3.81 -12.29 3.39
CA ALA A 77 3.54 -10.86 3.49
C ALA A 77 4.64 -9.99 2.87
N LEU A 78 5.91 -10.35 3.10
CA LEU A 78 7.08 -9.68 2.52
C LEU A 78 7.13 -9.88 1.01
N GLU A 79 6.94 -11.11 0.53
CA GLU A 79 6.89 -11.44 -0.89
C GLU A 79 5.80 -10.64 -1.60
N LEU A 80 4.60 -10.55 -1.01
CA LEU A 80 3.53 -9.76 -1.58
C LEU A 80 3.85 -8.26 -1.58
N ASN A 81 4.45 -7.74 -0.50
CA ASN A 81 4.84 -6.35 -0.43
C ASN A 81 5.87 -6.01 -1.52
N LEU A 82 6.86 -6.90 -1.69
CA LEU A 82 7.87 -6.83 -2.74
C LEU A 82 7.23 -6.84 -4.13
N VAL A 83 6.34 -7.80 -4.42
CA VAL A 83 5.65 -7.90 -5.71
C VAL A 83 4.83 -6.66 -6.02
N ASN A 84 4.14 -6.09 -5.00
CA ASN A 84 3.34 -4.89 -5.16
C ASN A 84 4.16 -3.61 -5.41
N HIS A 85 5.42 -3.55 -4.97
CA HIS A 85 6.25 -2.35 -5.11
C HIS A 85 7.32 -2.46 -6.21
N ILE A 86 7.86 -3.66 -6.50
CA ILE A 86 8.84 -3.85 -7.57
C ILE A 86 8.19 -3.86 -8.95
N PHE A 87 7.00 -4.45 -9.08
CA PHE A 87 6.34 -4.55 -10.37
C PHE A 87 5.24 -3.51 -10.52
N PRO A 88 5.44 -2.46 -11.33
CA PRO A 88 4.40 -1.49 -11.60
C PRO A 88 3.29 -2.23 -12.34
N SER A 89 2.16 -2.47 -11.69
CA SER A 89 1.06 -3.25 -12.28
C SER A 89 -0.32 -2.85 -11.77
N GLY A 90 -0.41 -1.76 -11.01
CA GLY A 90 -1.70 -1.30 -10.46
C GLY A 90 -2.37 -2.31 -9.54
N GLY A 91 -1.59 -3.13 -8.81
CA GLY A 91 -2.13 -4.12 -7.86
C GLY A 91 -2.52 -5.48 -8.46
N VAL A 92 -2.59 -5.62 -9.80
CA VAL A 92 -2.97 -6.88 -10.46
C VAL A 92 -2.01 -8.01 -10.10
N ARG A 93 -0.69 -7.76 -10.07
CA ARG A 93 0.30 -8.80 -9.74
C ARG A 93 0.27 -9.24 -8.29
N GLY A 94 -0.10 -8.36 -7.36
CA GLY A 94 -0.27 -8.74 -5.96
C GLY A 94 -1.46 -9.67 -5.75
N ILE A 95 -2.55 -9.42 -6.47
CA ILE A 95 -3.72 -10.31 -6.49
C ILE A 95 -3.33 -11.65 -7.12
N SER A 96 -2.71 -11.65 -8.30
CA SER A 96 -2.27 -12.89 -8.96
C SER A 96 -1.31 -13.73 -8.10
N TYR A 97 -0.34 -13.08 -7.44
CA TYR A 97 0.60 -13.75 -6.53
C TYR A 97 -0.13 -14.39 -5.35
N THR A 98 -1.01 -13.63 -4.70
CA THR A 98 -1.73 -14.14 -3.52
C THR A 98 -2.68 -15.26 -3.91
N THR A 99 -3.40 -15.12 -5.02
CA THR A 99 -4.28 -16.17 -5.55
C THR A 99 -3.50 -17.45 -5.87
N TRP A 100 -2.32 -17.36 -6.50
CA TRP A 100 -1.46 -18.51 -6.74
C TRP A 100 -0.93 -19.15 -5.44
N ARG A 101 -0.47 -18.34 -4.49
CA ARG A 101 0.09 -18.82 -3.22
C ARG A 101 -0.97 -19.47 -2.34
N MET A 102 -2.17 -18.90 -2.30
CA MET A 102 -3.32 -19.42 -1.57
C MET A 102 -3.91 -20.68 -2.23
N HIS A 103 -3.87 -20.77 -3.57
CA HIS A 103 -4.22 -21.99 -4.30
C HIS A 103 -3.34 -23.19 -3.88
N LYS A 104 -2.03 -22.97 -3.73
CA LYS A 104 -1.12 -24.00 -3.20
C LYS A 104 -1.41 -24.42 -1.76
N LEU A 105 -2.10 -23.57 -0.99
CA LEU A 105 -2.53 -23.83 0.38
C LEU A 105 -3.94 -24.45 0.46
N GLY A 106 -4.56 -24.74 -0.69
CA GLY A 106 -5.88 -25.38 -0.80
C GLY A 106 -7.07 -24.42 -0.83
N VAL A 107 -6.84 -23.11 -1.00
CA VAL A 107 -7.91 -22.10 -1.14
C VAL A 107 -8.30 -21.98 -2.61
N SER A 108 -9.60 -21.93 -2.93
CA SER A 108 -10.03 -21.73 -4.31
C SER A 108 -9.61 -20.35 -4.84
N SER A 109 -9.28 -20.30 -6.13
CA SER A 109 -8.84 -19.06 -6.81
C SER A 109 -9.87 -17.92 -6.69
N ALA A 110 -11.16 -18.26 -6.79
CA ALA A 110 -12.26 -17.32 -6.62
C ALA A 110 -12.27 -16.70 -5.21
N ARG A 111 -12.16 -17.52 -4.16
CA ARG A 111 -12.15 -17.04 -2.76
C ARG A 111 -10.94 -16.16 -2.47
N SER A 112 -9.75 -16.56 -2.92
CA SER A 112 -8.56 -15.72 -2.74
C SER A 112 -8.69 -14.37 -3.44
N THR A 113 -9.36 -14.32 -4.58
CA THR A 113 -9.59 -13.06 -5.30
C THR A 113 -10.61 -12.18 -4.57
N PHE A 114 -11.72 -12.77 -4.09
CA PHE A 114 -12.71 -12.04 -3.29
C PHE A 114 -12.12 -11.48 -1.98
N ALA A 115 -11.30 -12.26 -1.27
CA ALA A 115 -10.62 -11.79 -0.07
C ALA A 115 -9.69 -10.59 -0.36
N GLN A 116 -9.01 -10.61 -1.51
CA GLN A 116 -8.21 -9.47 -1.95
C GLN A 116 -9.06 -8.23 -2.27
N VAL A 117 -10.22 -8.41 -2.93
CA VAL A 117 -11.14 -7.31 -3.19
C VAL A 117 -11.63 -6.68 -1.90
N ILE A 118 -12.09 -7.49 -0.93
CA ILE A 118 -12.51 -7.02 0.39
C ILE A 118 -11.38 -6.24 1.06
N ARG A 119 -10.14 -6.77 1.03
CA ARG A 119 -8.97 -6.08 1.58
C ARG A 119 -8.74 -4.71 0.95
N TYR A 120 -8.82 -4.60 -0.37
CA TYR A 120 -8.64 -3.32 -1.06
C TYR A 120 -9.76 -2.34 -0.74
N VAL A 121 -11.02 -2.80 -0.76
CA VAL A 121 -12.19 -1.97 -0.42
C VAL A 121 -12.13 -1.49 1.02
N THR A 122 -11.91 -2.39 1.99
CA THR A 122 -11.77 -2.01 3.41
C THR A 122 -10.59 -1.08 3.64
N GLY A 123 -9.45 -1.34 3.00
CA GLY A 123 -8.29 -0.45 3.07
C GLY A 123 -8.57 0.94 2.51
N PHE A 124 -9.28 1.01 1.39
CA PHE A 124 -9.70 2.27 0.77
C PHE A 124 -10.70 3.03 1.65
N LEU A 125 -11.73 2.37 2.18
CA LEU A 125 -12.68 2.99 3.11
C LEU A 125 -11.99 3.52 4.37
N ALA A 126 -11.05 2.76 4.95
CA ALA A 126 -10.30 3.20 6.11
C ALA A 126 -9.47 4.46 5.81
N LEU A 127 -8.89 4.56 4.61
CA LEU A 127 -8.18 5.76 4.17
C LEU A 127 -9.13 6.94 3.93
N LEU A 128 -10.31 6.71 3.36
CA LEU A 128 -11.33 7.76 3.21
C LEU A 128 -11.78 8.31 4.56
N VAL A 129 -12.07 7.43 5.53
CA VAL A 129 -12.45 7.87 6.89
C VAL A 129 -11.33 8.66 7.54
N LEU A 130 -10.07 8.19 7.43
CA LEU A 130 -8.92 8.91 7.93
C LEU A 130 -8.75 10.28 7.26
N LEU A 131 -8.99 10.35 5.94
CA LEU A 131 -8.90 11.58 5.17
C LEU A 131 -9.97 12.59 5.62
N VAL A 132 -11.22 12.14 5.81
CA VAL A 132 -12.30 12.97 6.35
C VAL A 132 -11.92 13.52 7.72
N ILE A 133 -11.42 12.67 8.63
CA ILE A 133 -10.99 13.11 9.97
C ILE A 133 -9.85 14.13 9.87
N ALA A 134 -8.87 13.89 9.00
CA ALA A 134 -7.75 14.81 8.80
C ALA A 134 -8.21 16.17 8.28
N VAL A 135 -9.15 16.21 7.32
CA VAL A 135 -9.71 17.45 6.78
C VAL A 135 -10.53 18.19 7.83
N LEU A 136 -11.31 17.48 8.65
CA LEU A 136 -12.04 18.09 9.76
C LEU A 136 -11.09 18.71 10.80
N ALA A 137 -10.02 18.00 11.17
CA ALA A 137 -9.00 18.55 12.07
C ALA A 137 -8.33 19.80 11.48
N LEU A 138 -8.03 19.79 10.17
CA LEU A 138 -7.46 20.93 9.45
C LEU A 138 -8.39 22.15 9.43
N ALA A 139 -9.69 21.91 9.27
CA ALA A 139 -10.71 22.95 9.28
C ALA A 139 -10.85 23.61 10.67
N ILE A 140 -10.68 22.84 11.76
CA ILE A 140 -10.75 23.35 13.14
C ILE A 140 -9.51 24.18 13.51
N ASP A 141 -8.32 23.78 13.05
CA ASP A 141 -7.06 24.48 13.38
C ASP A 141 -6.99 25.89 12.76
N GLY A 142 -7.83 26.20 11.77
CA GLY A 142 -8.13 27.56 11.27
C GLY A 142 -6.98 28.32 10.60
N LYS A 143 -5.75 27.81 10.67
CA LYS A 143 -4.53 28.38 10.09
C LYS A 143 -4.34 28.08 8.61
N VAL A 144 -5.21 27.25 8.03
CA VAL A 144 -5.06 26.74 6.66
C VAL A 144 -6.01 27.48 5.72
N ASN A 145 -5.48 27.87 4.57
CA ASN A 145 -6.21 28.58 3.53
C ASN A 145 -7.46 27.80 3.09
N ARG A 146 -8.62 28.46 3.01
CA ARG A 146 -9.92 27.84 2.68
C ARG A 146 -9.87 27.03 1.38
N TYR A 147 -9.08 27.48 0.39
CA TYR A 147 -8.87 26.75 -0.87
C TYR A 147 -8.25 25.35 -0.70
N ILE A 148 -7.38 25.14 0.29
CA ILE A 148 -6.79 23.82 0.57
C ILE A 148 -7.85 22.91 1.20
N VAL A 149 -8.71 23.46 2.05
CA VAL A 149 -9.82 22.74 2.65
C VAL A 149 -10.83 22.31 1.57
N ASP A 150 -11.22 23.23 0.68
CA ASP A 150 -12.15 22.96 -0.41
C ASP A 150 -11.61 21.94 -1.41
N ALA A 151 -10.33 22.07 -1.81
CA ALA A 151 -9.68 21.09 -2.69
C ALA A 151 -9.59 19.70 -2.06
N SER A 152 -9.35 19.62 -0.74
CA SER A 152 -9.30 18.35 -0.01
C SER A 152 -10.69 17.70 0.10
N PHE A 153 -11.75 18.49 0.26
CA PHE A 153 -13.14 18.00 0.23
C PHE A 153 -13.53 17.46 -1.14
N LEU A 154 -13.13 18.13 -2.22
CA LEU A 154 -13.43 17.71 -3.59
C LEU A 154 -12.77 16.36 -3.92
N LEU A 155 -11.57 16.12 -3.40
CA LEU A 155 -10.82 14.86 -3.53
C LEU A 155 -11.46 13.69 -2.76
N ILE A 156 -12.31 13.95 -1.76
CA ILE A 156 -13.06 12.90 -1.05
C ILE A 156 -14.29 12.45 -1.86
N ILE A 157 -14.84 13.34 -2.68
CA ILE A 157 -16.09 13.12 -3.44
C ILE A 157 -15.84 12.40 -4.77
N VAL A 158 -14.66 12.62 -5.39
CA VAL A 158 -14.25 12.07 -6.69
C VAL A 158 -13.46 10.78 -6.52
#